data_AF-A0A8C0QP30-F1
#
_entry.id   AF-A0A8C0QP30-F1
#
_cell.length_a   1.000
_cell.length_b   1.000
_cell.length_c   1.000
_cell.angle_alpha   90.00
_cell.angle_beta   90.00
_cell.angle_gamma   90.00
#
_symmetry.space_group_name_H-M   'P 1'
#
loop_
_entity.id
_entity.type
_entity.pdbx_description
1 polymer ?
#
loop_
_entity_poly.entity_id
_entity_poly.type
_entity_poly.pdbx_seq_one_letter_code
_entity_poly.pdbx_strand_id
1 'polypeptide(L)'
;MCQSHSGFSKPLCIFWTYFLFLANSLAVASPLSWQKECTEDPENWCQDVQTALRCGAVEHCQQIVWNKLPVKTIPCHMCKIMVSMVGKILQDNRTDVSSLKNSATFLALGTRCLYNYSERSALEPLPVNAGEFCNVCQIVVTYIDNELQENETQAEIGTLLVKGCHLLPKPLTDQCDEIVLQYEPEALRLLVQIMDPSFVCTKIGACESSKEDLMGEDPCVWGPSYWCKNMETATQCNAVEHCRRHIWY
;
A
#
# COMPACT_ATOMS: atom_id res chain seq x y z
N MET A 1 -32.84 -9.59 -41.33
CA MET A 1 -33.77 -10.73 -41.16
C MET A 1 -33.88 -11.08 -39.69
N CYS A 2 -35.09 -11.01 -39.12
CA CYS A 2 -35.55 -11.85 -38.01
C CYS A 2 -36.95 -12.36 -38.43
N GLN A 3 -37.18 -13.67 -38.46
CA GLN A 3 -38.48 -14.31 -38.75
C GLN A 3 -39.16 -14.65 -37.41
N SER A 4 -40.37 -14.14 -37.12
CA SER A 4 -41.72 -14.63 -37.46
C SER A 4 -42.30 -15.54 -36.38
N HIS A 5 -43.36 -15.09 -35.68
CA HIS A 5 -44.69 -15.74 -35.67
C HIS A 5 -45.58 -15.17 -34.56
N SER A 6 -46.60 -14.40 -34.94
CA SER A 6 -47.99 -14.44 -34.43
C SER A 6 -48.71 -13.17 -34.88
N GLY A 7 -49.86 -13.36 -35.52
CA GLY A 7 -50.59 -12.31 -36.22
C GLY A 7 -50.99 -11.16 -35.30
N PHE A 8 -50.58 -9.95 -35.68
CA PHE A 8 -51.26 -8.72 -35.30
C PHE A 8 -51.29 -7.77 -36.49
N SER A 9 -52.45 -7.19 -36.71
CA SER A 9 -52.81 -6.34 -37.83
C SER A 9 -51.84 -5.16 -37.99
N LYS A 10 -51.71 -4.67 -39.24
CA LYS A 10 -50.77 -3.63 -39.69
C LYS A 10 -51.02 -2.17 -39.21
N PRO A 11 -51.97 -1.76 -38.32
CA PRO A 11 -52.09 -0.36 -37.96
C PRO A 11 -51.39 0.06 -36.66
N LEU A 12 -50.74 -0.83 -35.87
CA LEU A 12 -50.09 -0.45 -34.60
C LEU A 12 -48.65 0.08 -34.73
N CYS A 13 -47.95 -0.15 -35.85
CA CYS A 13 -46.58 0.34 -36.02
C CYS A 13 -46.50 1.87 -36.14
N ILE A 14 -47.54 2.51 -36.67
CA ILE A 14 -47.55 3.97 -36.91
C ILE A 14 -47.76 4.73 -35.59
N PHE A 15 -48.53 4.15 -34.66
CA PHE A 15 -48.72 4.74 -33.33
C PHE A 15 -47.45 4.67 -32.47
N TRP A 16 -46.67 3.58 -32.57
CA TRP A 16 -45.38 3.48 -31.87
C TRP A 16 -44.33 4.45 -32.41
N THR A 17 -44.29 4.70 -33.71
CA THR A 17 -43.37 5.70 -34.28
C THR A 17 -43.73 7.12 -33.87
N TYR A 18 -45.03 7.45 -33.76
CA TYR A 18 -45.49 8.74 -33.25
C TYR A 18 -45.27 8.91 -31.74
N PHE A 19 -45.44 7.84 -30.95
CA PHE A 19 -45.18 7.85 -29.52
C PHE A 19 -43.69 8.00 -29.20
N LEU A 20 -42.79 7.39 -29.99
CA LEU A 20 -41.34 7.60 -29.91
C LEU A 20 -40.91 9.01 -30.37
N PHE A 21 -41.62 9.61 -31.33
CA PHE A 21 -41.32 10.98 -31.78
C PHE A 21 -41.79 12.06 -30.80
N LEU A 22 -42.89 11.83 -30.05
CA LEU A 22 -43.38 12.76 -29.03
C LEU A 22 -42.73 12.56 -27.65
N ALA A 23 -42.17 11.38 -27.36
CA ALA A 23 -41.36 11.13 -26.17
C ALA A 23 -39.91 11.67 -26.27
N ASN A 24 -39.53 12.29 -27.41
CA ASN A 24 -38.21 12.88 -27.64
C ASN A 24 -38.08 14.35 -27.20
N SER A 25 -39.03 14.84 -26.39
CA SER A 25 -38.84 16.08 -25.64
C SER A 25 -38.40 15.73 -24.22
N LEU A 26 -37.09 15.86 -23.97
CA LEU A 26 -36.36 15.70 -22.70
C LEU A 26 -35.91 14.28 -22.34
N ALA A 27 -35.02 13.71 -23.17
CA ALA A 27 -33.93 12.88 -22.67
C ALA A 27 -32.75 12.91 -23.65
N VAL A 28 -32.17 14.10 -23.89
CA VAL A 28 -30.75 14.13 -24.23
C VAL A 28 -30.04 13.81 -22.92
N ALA A 29 -29.72 12.53 -22.70
CA ALA A 29 -28.66 12.21 -21.77
C ALA A 29 -27.40 12.84 -22.36
N SER A 30 -27.08 14.05 -21.92
CA SER A 30 -25.76 14.64 -22.12
C SER A 30 -24.76 13.55 -21.74
N PRO A 31 -23.77 13.22 -22.58
CA PRO A 31 -22.71 12.32 -22.15
C PRO A 31 -22.22 12.84 -20.81
N LEU A 32 -22.27 12.01 -19.78
CA LEU A 32 -21.78 12.43 -18.47
C LEU A 32 -20.36 12.93 -18.71
N SER A 33 -20.05 14.16 -18.28
CA SER A 33 -18.79 14.84 -18.63
C SER A 33 -17.56 13.97 -18.30
N TRP A 34 -17.68 13.09 -17.31
CA TRP A 34 -16.64 12.15 -16.91
C TRP A 34 -16.37 11.02 -17.91
N GLN A 35 -17.31 10.66 -18.79
CA GLN A 35 -17.08 9.61 -19.80
C GLN A 35 -16.05 10.02 -20.84
N LYS A 36 -15.96 11.33 -21.16
CA LYS A 36 -14.97 11.84 -22.10
C LYS A 36 -13.56 11.79 -21.52
N GLU A 37 -13.43 12.13 -20.23
CA GLU A 37 -12.16 12.07 -19.47
C GLU A 37 -11.52 10.67 -19.51
N CYS A 38 -12.34 9.61 -19.40
CA CYS A 38 -11.87 8.23 -19.41
C CYS A 38 -11.55 7.67 -20.81
N THR A 39 -11.82 8.44 -21.88
CA THR A 39 -11.53 8.05 -23.27
C THR A 39 -10.33 8.78 -23.86
N GLU A 40 -9.74 9.71 -23.10
CA GLU A 40 -8.49 10.37 -23.44
C GLU A 40 -7.26 9.50 -23.11
N ASP A 41 -6.07 10.01 -23.41
CA ASP A 41 -4.82 9.29 -23.17
C ASP A 41 -4.69 8.81 -21.71
N PRO A 42 -4.15 7.59 -21.48
CA PRO A 42 -3.97 7.02 -20.14
C PRO A 42 -3.19 7.90 -19.17
N GLU A 43 -2.37 8.81 -19.70
CA GLU A 43 -1.62 9.77 -18.90
C GLU A 43 -2.53 10.78 -18.17
N ASN A 44 -3.73 11.08 -18.68
CA ASN A 44 -4.64 12.08 -18.11
C ASN A 44 -5.49 11.52 -16.96
N TRP A 45 -6.10 10.34 -17.13
CA TRP A 45 -6.91 9.73 -16.07
C TRP A 45 -6.10 8.90 -15.06
N CYS A 46 -4.81 8.69 -15.29
CA CYS A 46 -3.86 8.19 -14.29
C CYS A 46 -3.13 9.29 -13.51
N GLN A 47 -3.51 10.57 -13.64
CA GLN A 47 -2.91 11.65 -12.84
C GLN A 47 -3.29 11.56 -11.36
N ASP A 48 -4.48 11.06 -11.06
CA ASP A 48 -4.97 10.89 -9.70
C ASP A 48 -5.79 9.60 -9.54
N VAL A 49 -5.81 9.07 -8.31
CA VAL A 49 -6.46 7.79 -8.01
C VAL A 49 -7.98 7.86 -8.08
N GLN A 50 -8.57 9.03 -7.85
CA GLN A 50 -10.01 9.20 -7.82
C GLN A 50 -10.60 9.19 -9.25
N THR A 51 -9.89 9.75 -10.22
CA THR A 51 -10.23 9.67 -11.64
C THR A 51 -10.01 8.27 -12.18
N ALA A 52 -8.89 7.60 -11.84
CA ALA A 52 -8.65 6.21 -12.21
C ALA A 52 -9.71 5.24 -11.65
N LEU A 53 -10.17 5.45 -10.42
CA LEU A 53 -11.28 4.70 -9.81
C LEU A 53 -12.59 4.93 -10.55
N ARG A 54 -12.90 6.19 -10.89
CA ARG A 54 -14.11 6.55 -11.64
C ARG A 54 -14.11 5.92 -13.04
N CYS A 55 -12.95 5.80 -13.65
CA CYS A 55 -12.76 5.19 -14.97
C CYS A 55 -12.58 3.65 -14.92
N GLY A 56 -12.56 3.03 -13.73
CA GLY A 56 -12.37 1.58 -13.58
C GLY A 56 -11.00 1.09 -14.04
N ALA A 57 -9.97 1.95 -13.98
CA ALA A 57 -8.69 1.72 -14.62
C ALA A 57 -7.49 1.78 -13.65
N VAL A 58 -7.77 1.65 -12.34
CA VAL A 58 -6.76 1.69 -11.26
C VAL A 58 -5.64 0.67 -11.48
N GLU A 59 -5.98 -0.57 -11.84
CA GLU A 59 -4.97 -1.61 -12.08
C GLU A 59 -4.04 -1.25 -13.25
N HIS A 60 -4.62 -0.68 -14.32
CA HIS A 60 -3.87 -0.22 -15.49
C HIS A 60 -2.95 0.96 -15.15
N CYS A 61 -3.46 1.96 -14.43
CA CYS A 61 -2.64 3.08 -13.94
C CYS A 61 -1.54 2.61 -13.01
N GLN A 62 -1.84 1.66 -12.12
CA GLN A 62 -0.89 1.08 -11.21
C GLN A 62 0.26 0.42 -11.97
N GLN A 63 -0.02 -0.41 -12.96
CA GLN A 63 1.03 -1.17 -13.65
C GLN A 63 1.87 -0.34 -14.64
N ILE A 64 1.27 0.64 -15.33
CA ILE A 64 1.91 1.30 -16.48
C ILE A 64 2.46 2.68 -16.13
N VAL A 65 1.76 3.43 -15.26
CA VAL A 65 2.08 4.83 -14.93
C VAL A 65 2.66 4.95 -13.52
N TRP A 66 2.00 4.39 -12.50
CA TRP A 66 2.41 4.55 -11.10
C TRP A 66 3.53 3.60 -10.66
N ASN A 67 3.56 2.36 -11.17
CA ASN A 67 4.63 1.40 -10.88
C ASN A 67 5.88 1.60 -11.76
N LYS A 68 5.85 2.56 -12.68
CA LYS A 68 7.02 2.94 -13.49
C LYS A 68 7.96 3.84 -12.68
N LEU A 69 8.50 3.32 -11.58
CA LEU A 69 9.61 3.94 -10.86
C LEU A 69 10.80 2.98 -10.88
N PRO A 70 11.95 3.36 -11.47
CA PRO A 70 13.19 2.72 -11.09
C PRO A 70 13.40 3.08 -9.61
N VAL A 71 13.67 2.09 -8.78
CA VAL A 71 13.95 2.26 -7.35
C VAL A 71 15.08 3.30 -7.18
N LYS A 72 14.73 4.54 -6.79
CA LYS A 72 15.57 5.53 -6.09
C LYS A 72 14.81 6.86 -5.91
N THR A 73 14.82 7.36 -4.68
CA THR A 73 14.23 8.61 -4.13
C THR A 73 12.78 8.56 -3.62
N ILE A 74 12.63 8.91 -2.35
CA ILE A 74 11.34 9.17 -1.69
C ILE A 74 10.68 10.36 -2.41
N PRO A 75 9.44 10.21 -2.93
CA PRO A 75 8.76 11.29 -3.63
C PRO A 75 8.69 12.55 -2.76
N CYS A 76 8.98 13.72 -3.33
CA CYS A 76 8.95 15.00 -2.61
C CYS A 76 7.61 15.24 -1.89
N HIS A 77 6.52 14.66 -2.39
CA HIS A 77 5.21 14.69 -1.75
C HIS A 77 5.19 13.93 -0.42
N MET A 78 5.76 12.72 -0.39
CA MET A 78 5.85 11.90 0.82
C MET A 78 6.82 12.54 1.84
N CYS A 79 7.95 13.09 1.38
CA CYS A 79 8.86 13.85 2.23
C CYS A 79 8.20 15.12 2.81
N LYS A 80 7.42 15.85 2.01
CA LYS A 80 6.66 17.03 2.46
C LYS A 80 5.60 16.67 3.49
N ILE A 81 4.94 15.51 3.35
CA ILE A 81 4.00 15.01 4.35
C ILE A 81 4.73 14.68 5.65
N MET A 82 5.82 13.93 5.61
CA MET A 82 6.60 13.56 6.80
C MET A 82 7.18 14.79 7.51
N VAL A 83 7.76 15.73 6.77
CA VAL A 83 8.28 17.00 7.33
C VAL A 83 7.14 17.88 7.86
N SER A 84 5.97 17.87 7.22
CA SER A 84 4.79 18.59 7.74
C SER A 84 4.19 17.93 8.97
N MET A 85 4.23 16.61 9.08
CA MET A 85 3.75 15.85 10.25
C MET A 85 4.73 16.04 11.41
N VAL A 86 6.03 15.80 11.20
CA VAL A 86 7.09 16.08 12.19
C VAL A 86 7.08 17.55 12.59
N GLY A 87 6.90 18.47 11.65
CA GLY A 87 6.80 19.90 11.92
C GLY A 87 5.57 20.29 12.74
N LYS A 88 4.44 19.55 12.62
CA LYS A 88 3.26 19.73 13.48
C LYS A 88 3.47 19.11 14.86
N ILE A 89 4.07 17.92 14.93
CA ILE A 89 4.42 17.24 16.20
C ILE A 89 5.41 18.09 17.01
N LEU A 90 6.38 18.72 16.35
CA LEU A 90 7.33 19.66 16.97
C LEU A 90 6.71 21.02 17.35
N GLN A 91 5.56 21.39 16.78
CA GLN A 91 4.86 22.64 17.11
C GLN A 91 3.93 22.50 18.31
N ASP A 92 3.41 21.30 18.59
CA ASP A 92 2.48 21.07 19.71
C ASP A 92 3.18 20.85 21.06
N ASN A 93 4.49 20.56 21.08
CA ASN A 93 5.25 20.43 22.32
C ASN A 93 6.06 21.71 22.61
N ARG A 94 5.49 22.56 23.48
CA ARG A 94 5.95 23.89 23.89
C ARG A 94 7.47 24.02 24.08
N THR A 95 8.16 24.46 23.04
CA THR A 95 9.35 25.33 23.14
C THR A 95 9.09 26.55 22.28
N ASP A 96 9.39 27.75 22.76
CA ASP A 96 9.10 29.03 22.10
C ASP A 96 9.84 29.18 20.75
N VAL A 97 9.33 28.55 19.70
CA VAL A 97 9.80 28.65 18.29
C VAL A 97 9.59 30.06 17.74
N SER A 98 8.76 30.88 18.41
CA SER A 98 8.57 32.31 18.12
C SER A 98 9.88 33.10 18.18
N SER A 99 10.78 32.77 19.11
CA SER A 99 12.09 33.41 19.25
C SER A 99 13.09 32.97 18.16
N LEU A 100 12.94 31.75 17.64
CA LEU A 100 13.77 31.22 16.55
C LEU A 100 13.40 31.84 15.20
N LYS A 101 12.12 32.07 14.92
CA LYS A 101 11.65 32.67 13.64
C LYS A 101 12.24 34.05 13.36
N ASN A 102 12.57 34.81 14.41
CA ASN A 102 13.16 36.14 14.31
C ASN A 102 14.69 36.12 14.44
N SER A 103 15.30 34.95 14.64
CA SER A 103 16.76 34.84 14.73
C SER A 103 17.40 35.06 13.36
N ALA A 104 18.52 35.78 13.35
CA ALA A 104 19.30 36.01 12.13
C ALA A 104 19.71 34.70 11.43
N THR A 105 19.87 33.61 12.19
CA THR A 105 20.13 32.27 11.68
C THR A 105 18.96 31.71 10.88
N PHE A 106 17.72 31.94 11.32
CA PHE A 106 16.52 31.49 10.60
C PHE A 106 16.22 32.34 9.37
N LEU A 107 16.47 33.65 9.41
CA LEU A 107 16.39 34.51 8.23
C LEU A 107 17.50 34.18 7.22
N ALA A 108 18.72 33.87 7.66
CA ALA A 108 19.80 33.43 6.77
C ALA A 108 19.50 32.07 6.11
N LEU A 109 18.95 31.11 6.85
CA LEU A 109 18.50 29.81 6.31
C LEU A 109 17.25 29.96 5.41
N GLY A 110 16.31 30.84 5.78
CA GLY A 110 15.11 31.14 5.00
C GLY A 110 15.41 31.85 3.67
N THR A 111 16.39 32.75 3.65
CA THR A 111 16.85 33.42 2.43
C THR A 111 17.62 32.46 1.50
N ARG A 112 18.25 31.41 2.06
CA ARG A 112 18.86 30.31 1.29
C ARG A 112 17.84 29.40 0.61
N CYS A 113 16.59 29.39 1.09
CA CYS A 113 15.49 28.61 0.51
C CYS A 113 14.52 29.43 -0.37
N LEU A 114 14.58 30.76 -0.35
CA LEU A 114 13.70 31.64 -1.14
C LEU A 114 14.39 32.40 -2.29
N TYR A 115 15.58 31.97 -2.70
CA TYR A 115 16.13 32.41 -3.99
C TYR A 115 17.00 31.33 -4.65
N ASN A 116 16.36 30.28 -5.16
CA ASN A 116 16.60 29.79 -6.53
C ASN A 116 15.63 28.64 -6.91
N TYR A 117 14.58 28.99 -7.65
CA TYR A 117 13.65 28.08 -8.34
C TYR A 117 14.16 27.70 -9.75
N SER A 118 15.47 27.87 -10.03
CA SER A 118 16.02 27.86 -11.40
C SER A 118 17.27 26.98 -11.62
N GLU A 119 17.63 26.07 -10.71
CA GLU A 119 18.71 25.10 -10.97
C GLU A 119 18.26 23.71 -10.53
N ARG A 120 17.63 23.00 -11.47
CA ARG A 120 17.60 21.53 -11.45
C ARG A 120 19.00 21.06 -11.86
N SER A 121 20.00 21.25 -11.00
CA SER A 121 21.17 20.38 -11.03
C SER A 121 20.71 19.02 -10.50
N ALA A 122 21.01 17.98 -11.26
CA ALA A 122 20.78 16.61 -10.85
C ALA A 122 21.32 16.44 -9.42
N LEU A 123 20.41 16.33 -8.44
CA LEU A 123 20.78 15.67 -7.21
C LEU A 123 20.98 14.23 -7.65
N GLU A 124 22.24 13.82 -7.83
CA GLU A 124 22.54 12.40 -7.88
C GLU A 124 21.82 11.77 -6.68
N PRO A 125 21.00 10.72 -6.90
CA PRO A 125 20.49 9.97 -5.76
C PRO A 125 21.72 9.54 -4.98
N LEU A 126 21.87 10.06 -3.75
CA LEU A 126 22.91 9.59 -2.85
C LEU A 126 22.88 8.07 -2.93
N PRO A 127 23.98 7.42 -3.32
CA PRO A 127 24.03 5.97 -3.38
C PRO A 127 24.03 5.49 -1.94
N VAL A 128 22.86 5.45 -1.31
CA VAL A 128 22.66 4.70 -0.09
C VAL A 128 22.87 3.26 -0.52
N ASN A 129 23.99 2.68 -0.10
CA ASN A 129 24.30 1.30 -0.43
C ASN A 129 23.18 0.43 0.14
N ALA A 130 22.85 -0.69 -0.51
CA ALA A 130 21.80 -1.60 -0.03
C ALA A 130 22.01 -1.99 1.45
N GLY A 131 23.27 -2.12 1.88
CA GLY A 131 23.63 -2.35 3.28
C GLY A 131 23.34 -1.17 4.23
N GLU A 132 23.44 0.08 3.80
CA GLU A 132 23.11 1.24 4.64
C GLU A 132 21.60 1.40 4.82
N PHE A 133 20.82 1.15 3.77
CA PHE A 133 19.35 1.19 3.86
C PHE A 133 18.81 0.06 4.74
N CYS A 134 19.40 -1.14 4.63
CA CYS A 134 19.12 -2.26 5.53
C CYS A 134 19.38 -1.89 7.00
N ASN A 135 20.52 -1.28 7.31
CA ASN A 135 20.88 -0.88 8.67
C ASN A 135 19.88 0.16 9.24
N VAL A 136 19.54 1.19 8.48
CA VAL A 136 18.55 2.19 8.90
C VAL A 136 17.19 1.53 9.17
N CYS A 137 16.75 0.61 8.30
CA CYS A 137 15.54 -0.14 8.55
C CYS A 137 15.62 -0.93 9.86
N GLN A 138 16.71 -1.66 10.09
CA GLN A 138 16.88 -2.48 11.30
C GLN A 138 16.81 -1.63 12.56
N ILE A 139 17.46 -0.46 12.57
CA ILE A 139 17.42 0.47 13.70
C ILE A 139 15.98 0.94 13.96
N VAL A 140 15.27 1.36 12.91
CA VAL A 140 13.90 1.86 13.03
C VAL A 140 12.96 0.77 13.54
N VAL A 141 13.02 -0.44 12.96
CA VAL A 141 12.15 -1.54 13.39
C VAL A 141 12.47 -1.96 14.84
N THR A 142 13.75 -2.02 15.21
CA THR A 142 14.17 -2.28 16.60
C THR A 142 13.62 -1.23 17.56
N TYR A 143 13.66 0.05 17.17
CA TYR A 143 13.09 1.11 18.00
C TYR A 143 11.59 0.92 18.20
N ILE A 144 10.83 0.69 17.12
CA ILE A 144 9.38 0.48 17.21
C ILE A 144 9.07 -0.78 18.04
N ASP A 145 9.87 -1.84 17.93
CA ASP A 145 9.68 -3.09 18.69
C ASP A 145 9.82 -2.85 20.20
N ASN A 146 10.88 -2.15 20.60
CA ASN A 146 11.08 -1.79 22.00
C ASN A 146 9.94 -0.92 22.52
N GLU A 147 9.51 0.09 21.77
CA GLU A 147 8.41 0.97 22.17
C GLU A 147 7.09 0.18 22.28
N LEU A 148 6.81 -0.77 21.39
CA LEU A 148 5.61 -1.61 21.44
C LEU A 148 5.62 -2.61 22.62
N GLN A 149 6.79 -2.98 23.13
CA GLN A 149 6.92 -3.84 24.31
C GLN A 149 6.69 -3.09 25.62
N GLU A 150 6.76 -1.75 25.62
CA GLU A 150 6.46 -0.95 26.80
C GLU A 150 4.95 -1.01 27.12
N ASN A 151 4.65 -1.36 28.38
CA ASN A 151 3.26 -1.48 28.86
C ASN A 151 2.48 -0.16 28.70
N GLU A 152 3.17 0.99 28.78
CA GLU A 152 2.56 2.31 28.60
C GLU A 152 2.07 2.50 27.16
N THR A 153 2.90 2.19 26.16
CA THR A 153 2.53 2.24 24.74
C THR A 153 1.34 1.34 24.42
N GLN A 154 1.33 0.11 24.97
CA GLN A 154 0.21 -0.82 24.80
C GLN A 154 -1.08 -0.24 25.39
N ALA A 155 -1.02 0.31 26.61
CA ALA A 155 -2.17 0.95 27.24
C ALA A 155 -2.69 2.17 26.45
N GLU A 156 -1.80 2.96 25.85
CA GLU A 156 -2.17 4.06 24.96
C GLU A 156 -2.88 3.57 23.69
N ILE A 157 -2.41 2.48 23.08
CA ILE A 157 -3.04 1.84 21.92
C ILE A 157 -4.45 1.35 22.27
N GLY A 158 -4.60 0.59 23.36
CA GLY A 158 -5.91 0.14 23.83
C GLY A 158 -6.86 1.30 24.10
N THR A 159 -6.37 2.37 24.72
CA THR A 159 -7.14 3.60 24.96
C THR A 159 -7.61 4.25 23.66
N LEU A 160 -6.74 4.30 22.64
CA LEU A 160 -7.08 4.86 21.33
C LEU A 160 -8.17 4.03 20.62
N LEU A 161 -8.08 2.71 20.70
CA LEU A 161 -9.06 1.80 20.11
C LEU A 161 -10.44 1.96 20.77
N VAL A 162 -10.51 2.02 22.11
CA VAL A 162 -11.76 2.27 22.84
C VAL A 162 -12.35 3.64 22.51
N LYS A 163 -11.53 4.68 22.41
CA LYS A 163 -12.01 6.01 21.95
C LYS A 163 -12.60 5.93 20.54
N GLY A 164 -12.04 5.11 19.66
CA GLY A 164 -12.60 4.83 18.34
C GLY A 164 -13.97 4.16 18.42
N CYS A 165 -14.16 3.19 19.32
CA CYS A 165 -15.45 2.55 19.57
C CYS A 165 -16.54 3.55 20.00
N HIS A 166 -16.17 4.60 20.73
CA HIS A 166 -17.12 5.64 21.19
C HIS A 166 -17.63 6.56 20.08
N LEU A 167 -17.09 6.46 18.87
CA LEU A 167 -17.63 7.11 17.68
C LEU A 167 -18.81 6.33 17.06
N LEU A 168 -19.02 5.08 17.48
CA LEU A 168 -20.10 4.23 16.98
C LEU A 168 -21.41 4.52 17.75
N PRO A 169 -22.57 4.44 17.08
CA PRO A 169 -23.87 4.59 17.73
C PRO A 169 -24.20 3.36 18.60
N LYS A 170 -24.95 3.56 19.67
CA LYS A 170 -25.44 2.44 20.50
C LYS A 170 -26.39 1.52 19.71
N PRO A 171 -26.36 0.20 19.97
CA PRO A 171 -25.60 -0.50 21.03
C PRO A 171 -24.20 -0.97 20.59
N LEU A 172 -23.72 -0.55 19.43
CA LEU A 172 -22.47 -1.07 18.85
C LEU A 172 -21.23 -0.65 19.65
N THR A 173 -21.30 0.48 20.35
CA THR A 173 -20.25 0.96 21.26
C THR A 173 -19.84 -0.12 22.27
N ASP A 174 -20.82 -0.72 22.97
CA ASP A 174 -20.55 -1.66 24.06
C ASP A 174 -19.93 -2.97 23.53
N GLN A 175 -20.39 -3.43 22.36
CA GLN A 175 -19.82 -4.59 21.68
C GLN A 175 -18.40 -4.34 21.19
N CYS A 176 -18.13 -3.13 20.69
CA CYS A 176 -16.79 -2.73 20.23
C CYS A 176 -15.80 -2.65 21.39
N ASP A 177 -16.21 -2.05 22.52
CA ASP A 177 -15.39 -1.96 23.73
C ASP A 177 -14.98 -3.37 24.22
N GLU A 178 -15.92 -4.33 24.24
CA GLU A 178 -15.65 -5.72 24.63
C GLU A 178 -14.66 -6.42 23.68
N ILE A 179 -14.81 -6.24 22.37
CA ILE A 179 -13.88 -6.78 21.37
C ILE A 179 -12.48 -6.19 21.57
N VAL A 180 -12.36 -4.88 21.74
CA VAL A 180 -11.05 -4.25 21.94
C VAL A 180 -10.40 -4.80 23.20
N LEU A 181 -11.10 -4.85 24.33
CA LEU A 181 -10.55 -5.37 25.58
C LEU A 181 -10.15 -6.84 25.50
N GLN A 182 -10.85 -7.65 24.71
CA GLN A 182 -10.57 -9.08 24.59
C GLN A 182 -9.41 -9.37 23.64
N TYR A 183 -9.34 -8.68 22.50
CA TYR A 183 -8.45 -9.04 21.41
C TYR A 183 -7.19 -8.18 21.32
N GLU A 184 -7.20 -6.97 21.88
CA GLU A 184 -6.04 -6.07 21.84
C GLU A 184 -4.75 -6.69 22.43
N PRO A 185 -4.77 -7.37 23.59
CA PRO A 185 -3.54 -7.94 24.17
C PRO A 185 -2.92 -9.01 23.27
N GLU A 186 -3.77 -9.85 22.67
CA GLU A 186 -3.33 -10.92 21.78
C GLU A 186 -2.88 -10.38 20.42
N ALA A 187 -3.52 -9.33 19.92
CA ALA A 187 -3.13 -8.64 18.71
C ALA A 187 -1.75 -7.98 18.86
N LEU A 188 -1.49 -7.32 19.99
CA LEU A 188 -0.19 -6.73 20.29
C LEU A 188 0.89 -7.78 20.49
N ARG A 189 0.57 -8.89 21.18
CA ARG A 189 1.48 -10.03 21.32
C ARG A 189 1.91 -10.58 19.96
N LEU A 190 0.96 -10.76 19.03
CA LEU A 190 1.25 -11.19 17.66
C LEU A 190 2.04 -10.15 16.88
N LEU A 191 1.75 -8.85 17.07
CA LEU A 191 2.46 -7.76 16.41
C LEU A 191 3.94 -7.73 16.80
N VAL A 192 4.26 -7.85 18.09
CA VAL A 192 5.64 -7.93 18.58
C VAL A 192 6.37 -9.16 18.00
N GLN A 193 5.69 -10.28 17.82
CA GLN A 193 6.30 -11.48 17.23
C GLN A 193 6.75 -11.32 15.77
N ILE A 194 6.06 -10.48 14.99
CA ILE A 194 6.37 -10.26 13.57
C ILE A 194 7.28 -9.04 13.35
N MET A 195 7.60 -8.31 14.42
CA MET A 195 8.42 -7.10 14.43
C MET A 195 9.92 -7.38 14.46
N ASP A 196 10.35 -8.63 14.24
CA ASP A 196 11.77 -8.95 14.10
C ASP A 196 12.42 -8.07 13.01
N PRO A 197 13.45 -7.26 13.33
CA PRO A 197 14.04 -6.31 12.39
C PRO A 197 14.58 -6.97 11.13
N SER A 198 15.13 -8.18 11.24
CA SER A 198 15.65 -8.90 10.07
C SER A 198 14.52 -9.37 9.16
N PHE A 199 13.47 -9.94 9.72
CA PHE A 199 12.28 -10.37 9.00
C PHE A 199 11.57 -9.19 8.32
N VAL A 200 11.24 -8.14 9.07
CA VAL A 200 10.53 -6.96 8.53
C VAL A 200 11.36 -6.30 7.45
N CYS A 201 12.63 -6.00 7.70
CA CYS A 201 13.48 -5.31 6.74
C CYS A 201 13.77 -6.13 5.49
N THR A 202 13.81 -7.46 5.60
CA THR A 202 13.88 -8.35 4.44
C THR A 202 12.58 -8.34 3.65
N LYS A 203 11.42 -8.43 4.33
CA LYS A 203 10.11 -8.48 3.67
C LYS A 203 9.74 -7.19 2.94
N ILE A 204 10.16 -6.03 3.45
CA ILE A 204 9.97 -4.75 2.76
C ILE A 204 11.05 -4.45 1.70
N GLY A 205 12.01 -5.37 1.52
CA GLY A 205 13.09 -5.25 0.52
C GLY A 205 14.20 -4.27 0.91
N ALA A 206 14.29 -3.87 2.18
CA ALA A 206 15.37 -3.02 2.68
C ALA A 206 16.66 -3.81 2.89
N CYS A 207 16.54 -5.04 3.38
CA CYS A 207 17.64 -6.00 3.49
C CYS A 207 17.54 -7.06 2.40
N GLU A 208 18.69 -7.55 1.95
CA GLU A 208 18.75 -8.66 1.02
C GLU A 208 18.30 -9.94 1.74
N SER A 209 17.31 -10.64 1.18
CA SER A 209 16.94 -11.95 1.72
C SER A 209 18.13 -12.88 1.57
N SER A 210 18.67 -13.39 2.68
CA SER A 210 19.57 -14.53 2.59
C SER A 210 18.78 -15.64 1.86
N LYS A 211 19.29 -16.08 0.71
CA LYS A 211 18.73 -17.24 0.02
C LYS A 211 18.78 -18.53 0.88
N GLU A 212 19.42 -18.45 2.03
CA GLU A 212 19.63 -19.52 2.99
C GLU A 212 18.47 -19.73 3.96
N ASP A 213 17.50 -18.81 4.09
CA ASP A 213 16.43 -18.93 5.11
C ASP A 213 15.03 -19.25 4.53
N LEU A 214 14.86 -19.27 3.21
CA LEU A 214 13.62 -19.70 2.56
C LEU A 214 13.54 -21.21 2.30
N MET A 215 14.63 -21.91 2.62
CA MET A 215 14.78 -23.33 2.52
C MET A 215 15.21 -23.73 3.93
N GLY A 216 14.24 -24.06 4.79
CA GLY A 216 14.44 -24.19 6.24
C GLY A 216 15.70 -24.99 6.61
N GLU A 217 16.21 -24.78 7.83
CA GLU A 217 17.51 -25.32 8.29
C GLU A 217 17.74 -26.81 7.99
N ASP A 218 16.68 -27.62 7.86
CA ASP A 218 16.75 -29.00 7.40
C ASP A 218 16.72 -29.12 5.86
N PRO A 219 17.82 -29.54 5.20
CA PRO A 219 17.88 -29.71 3.76
C PRO A 219 16.84 -30.68 3.17
N CYS A 220 16.30 -31.58 3.98
CA CYS A 220 15.29 -32.54 3.54
C CYS A 220 13.93 -31.88 3.21
N VAL A 221 13.67 -30.67 3.69
CA VAL A 221 12.43 -29.92 3.36
C VAL A 221 12.52 -29.16 2.05
N TRP A 222 13.71 -29.09 1.42
CA TRP A 222 13.95 -28.35 0.18
C TRP A 222 13.33 -29.04 -1.06
N GLY A 223 12.78 -30.25 -0.89
CA GLY A 223 12.03 -30.97 -1.90
C GLY A 223 12.84 -31.97 -2.72
N PRO A 224 12.19 -32.72 -3.65
CA PRO A 224 12.78 -33.85 -4.35
C PRO A 224 14.04 -33.51 -5.16
N SER A 225 14.19 -32.25 -5.56
CA SER A 225 15.40 -31.75 -6.23
C SER A 225 16.66 -31.87 -5.36
N TYR A 226 16.52 -31.77 -4.03
CA TYR A 226 17.60 -31.99 -3.08
C TYR A 226 17.76 -33.47 -2.75
N TRP A 227 16.72 -34.11 -2.20
CA TRP A 227 16.84 -35.47 -1.66
C TRP A 227 16.83 -36.58 -2.72
N CYS A 228 16.45 -36.31 -3.97
CA CYS A 228 16.70 -37.21 -5.10
C CYS A 228 17.88 -36.74 -5.98
N LYS A 229 18.82 -35.95 -5.45
CA LYS A 229 20.03 -35.59 -6.19
C LYS A 229 20.99 -36.76 -6.33
N ASN A 230 21.19 -37.52 -5.25
CA ASN A 230 22.08 -38.69 -5.22
C ASN A 230 21.70 -39.65 -4.07
N MET A 231 22.32 -40.85 -4.05
CA MET A 231 22.05 -41.87 -3.02
C MET A 231 22.29 -41.36 -1.59
N GLU A 232 23.28 -40.49 -1.40
CA GLU A 232 23.66 -39.95 -0.10
C GLU A 232 22.56 -39.06 0.48
N THR A 233 22.12 -38.04 -0.27
CA THR A 233 21.02 -37.15 0.13
C THR A 233 19.69 -37.90 0.27
N ALA A 234 19.42 -38.90 -0.57
CA ALA A 234 18.22 -39.73 -0.42
C ALA A 234 18.25 -40.61 0.82
N THR A 235 19.42 -41.08 1.22
CA THR A 235 19.57 -41.87 2.46
C THR A 235 19.46 -40.96 3.67
N GLN A 236 20.09 -39.79 3.63
CA GLN A 236 20.01 -38.76 4.67
C GLN A 236 18.56 -38.35 4.96
N CYS A 237 17.75 -38.19 3.90
CA CYS A 237 16.34 -37.80 4.01
C CYS A 237 15.36 -38.99 4.01
N ASN A 238 15.86 -40.22 4.17
CA ASN A 238 15.07 -41.46 4.19
C ASN A 238 14.07 -41.61 3.03
N ALA A 239 14.51 -41.23 1.83
CA ALA A 239 13.66 -41.10 0.65
C ALA A 239 14.14 -41.93 -0.56
N VAL A 240 15.11 -42.83 -0.35
CA VAL A 240 15.70 -43.73 -1.37
C VAL A 240 14.63 -44.45 -2.19
N GLU A 241 13.61 -45.01 -1.54
CA GLU A 241 12.54 -45.76 -2.22
C GLU A 241 11.69 -44.86 -3.11
N HIS A 242 11.43 -43.62 -2.69
CA HIS A 242 10.72 -42.66 -3.53
C HIS A 242 11.55 -42.30 -4.76
N CYS A 243 12.82 -41.94 -4.58
CA CYS A 243 13.71 -41.55 -5.67
C CYS A 243 13.90 -42.67 -6.69
N ARG A 244 14.09 -43.92 -6.24
CA ARG A 244 14.20 -45.08 -7.13
C ARG A 244 12.96 -45.31 -7.99
N ARG A 245 11.76 -45.08 -7.44
CA ARG A 245 10.50 -45.35 -8.15
C ARG A 245 10.06 -44.19 -9.05
N HIS A 246 10.37 -42.95 -8.69
CA HIS A 246 9.75 -41.77 -9.30
C HIS A 246 10.75 -40.78 -9.92
N ILE A 247 12.07 -40.96 -9.79
CA ILE A 247 13.06 -39.99 -10.30
C ILE A 247 14.26 -40.65 -11.01
N TRP A 248 14.91 -41.66 -10.41
CA TRP A 248 16.14 -42.29 -10.91
C TRP A 248 15.92 -43.49 -11.83
N TYR A 249 14.72 -43.62 -12.39
CA TYR A 249 14.35 -44.70 -13.30
C TYR A 249 15.28 -44.82 -14.51
#